data_AF-A0A7J2K1G4-F1
#
_entry.id   AF-A0A7J2K1G4-F1
#
_cell.length_a   1.000
_cell.length_b   1.000
_cell.length_c   1.000
_cell.angle_alpha   90.00
_cell.angle_beta   90.00
_cell.angle_gamma   90.00
#
_symmetry.space_group_name_H-M   'P 1'
#
loop_
_entity.id
_entity.type
_entity.pdbx_description
1 polymer ?
#
loop_
_entity_poly.entity_id
_entity_poly.type
_entity_poly.pdbx_seq_one_letter_code
_entity_poly.pdbx_strand_id
1 'polypeptide(L)'
;MVLVGVEYRVIDASGREHELDLGDIDACPPVAEDEMLRQFILSEEVGRIPHEAPAHIKLMQRLELVDYEPASDVGHMRFYPKGALMKDLIQDWVLDVALSLGAMVIETPTMYRADEPDIRAQAERFIEKDYRLRVDNKELFLRFAGDFGLFRMMKNARMSVRQLPVRIFEIAPSYRLETRRECVGLRRMRKFTMPDLHCFCRDLEQAKGEFRLLTLRYAELLKGLGLDFVHAYRAERAFYEEHKEFFIKVAVELGKPTMVQLLPERKHYWALKNEFQYVDSAGKNFQLSTVQIDVEDSERYGITYTDVDGSEKGCVIVHSSPGSIERLMCAVLEEAAKAMKAGGLAMLPTWLSPTQVRLIPIADRHLDYALKVVGELVAAGIRADVDDRKHTMDWKVRAAGMEWVPYVGVVGDREVREGGVMVTVRSKSKPDEPHKVSMTVEELKRTVLRELEGKPRRPSYLPVRLSMRPSFRG
;
A
#
# COMPACT_ATOMS: atom_id res chain seq x y z
N MET A 1 -1.34 -27.17 8.09
CA MET A 1 -2.31 -28.29 8.17
C MET A 1 -2.94 -28.37 6.79
N VAL A 2 -2.57 -29.34 5.96
CA VAL A 2 -3.04 -29.40 4.56
C VAL A 2 -4.55 -29.68 4.59
N LEU A 3 -5.34 -28.76 4.05
CA LEU A 3 -6.79 -28.94 3.91
C LEU A 3 -7.04 -30.07 2.91
N VAL A 4 -7.74 -31.12 3.32
CA VAL A 4 -8.09 -32.26 2.47
C VAL A 4 -8.83 -31.76 1.22
N GLY A 5 -8.36 -32.15 0.04
CA GLY A 5 -8.98 -31.84 -1.27
C GLY A 5 -8.60 -30.50 -1.92
N VAL A 6 -7.70 -29.72 -1.30
CA VAL A 6 -7.15 -28.49 -1.91
C VAL A 6 -6.00 -28.84 -2.85
N GLU A 7 -6.04 -28.30 -4.07
CA GLU A 7 -4.98 -28.45 -5.07
C GLU A 7 -4.22 -27.14 -5.26
N TYR A 8 -2.94 -27.25 -5.61
CA TYR A 8 -2.11 -26.10 -5.91
C TYR A 8 -1.52 -26.24 -7.32
N ARG A 9 -1.54 -25.13 -8.05
CA ARG A 9 -0.89 -24.99 -9.36
C ARG A 9 -0.07 -23.72 -9.40
N VAL A 10 0.85 -23.62 -10.34
CA VAL A 10 1.55 -22.39 -10.69
C VAL A 10 1.41 -22.13 -12.17
N ILE A 11 0.89 -20.97 -12.54
CA ILE A 11 0.90 -20.48 -13.92
C ILE A 11 2.21 -19.69 -14.09
N ASP A 12 3.12 -20.15 -14.94
CA ASP A 12 4.36 -19.44 -15.23
C ASP A 12 4.11 -18.18 -16.08
N ALA A 13 5.13 -17.32 -16.23
CA ALA A 13 5.00 -16.07 -16.98
C ALA A 13 4.72 -16.27 -18.49
N SER A 14 4.91 -17.49 -19.02
CA SER A 14 4.54 -17.87 -20.39
C SER A 14 3.12 -18.43 -20.51
N GLY A 15 2.42 -18.60 -19.39
CA GLY A 15 1.06 -19.10 -19.32
C GLY A 15 0.96 -20.62 -19.22
N ARG A 16 2.07 -21.34 -19.01
CA ARG A 16 2.02 -22.79 -18.77
C ARG A 16 1.72 -23.07 -17.31
N GLU A 17 0.86 -24.04 -17.07
CA GLU A 17 0.58 -24.53 -15.73
C GLU A 17 1.54 -25.65 -15.32
N HIS A 18 1.88 -25.62 -14.04
CA HIS A 18 2.67 -26.62 -13.35
C HIS A 18 1.90 -27.05 -12.11
N GLU A 19 1.85 -28.35 -11.84
CA GLU A 19 1.35 -28.83 -10.55
C GLU A 19 2.33 -28.41 -9.44
N LEU A 20 1.79 -28.07 -8.27
CA LEU A 20 2.58 -27.72 -7.10
C LEU A 20 2.28 -28.70 -5.97
N ASP A 21 3.24 -29.58 -5.69
CA ASP A 21 3.22 -30.42 -4.49
C ASP A 21 3.86 -29.64 -3.33
N LEU A 22 3.09 -29.39 -2.28
CA LEU A 22 3.59 -28.73 -1.07
C LEU A 22 4.61 -29.59 -0.29
N GLY A 23 4.68 -30.89 -0.56
CA GLY A 23 5.69 -31.80 -0.01
C GLY A 23 7.08 -31.62 -0.64
N ASP A 24 7.14 -31.20 -1.91
CA ASP A 24 8.37 -30.96 -2.67
C ASP A 24 8.21 -29.77 -3.63
N ILE A 25 8.16 -28.56 -3.06
CA ILE A 25 7.89 -27.34 -3.82
C ILE A 25 8.99 -27.01 -4.84
N ASP A 26 10.22 -27.50 -4.60
CA ASP A 26 11.39 -27.22 -5.44
C ASP A 26 11.35 -28.05 -6.75
N ALA A 27 10.49 -29.07 -6.84
CA ALA A 27 10.22 -29.79 -8.08
C ALA A 27 9.41 -28.96 -9.10
N CYS A 28 8.74 -27.88 -8.66
CA CYS A 28 7.98 -26.98 -9.53
C CYS A 28 8.93 -25.90 -10.10
N PRO A 29 9.28 -25.92 -11.41
CA PRO A 29 10.28 -25.01 -11.98
C PRO A 29 10.05 -23.51 -11.71
N PRO A 30 8.83 -22.95 -11.91
CA PRO A 30 8.61 -21.52 -11.64
C PRO A 30 8.77 -21.16 -10.15
N VAL A 31 8.62 -22.13 -9.24
CA VAL A 31 8.86 -21.92 -7.80
C VAL A 31 10.36 -21.97 -7.50
N ALA A 32 11.10 -22.92 -8.10
CA ALA A 32 12.54 -23.02 -7.91
C ALA A 32 13.31 -21.80 -8.46
N GLU A 33 12.80 -21.19 -9.52
CA GLU A 33 13.41 -20.03 -10.19
C GLU A 33 13.05 -18.68 -9.57
N ASP A 34 11.91 -18.56 -8.87
CA ASP A 34 11.46 -17.33 -8.23
C ASP A 34 11.56 -17.43 -6.69
N GLU A 35 12.62 -16.84 -6.13
CA GLU A 35 12.91 -16.88 -4.69
C GLU A 35 11.76 -16.28 -3.85
N MET A 36 11.06 -15.27 -4.36
CA MET A 36 9.99 -14.62 -3.61
C MET A 36 8.74 -15.50 -3.56
N LEU A 37 8.35 -16.10 -4.68
CA LEU A 37 7.26 -17.06 -4.76
C LEU A 37 7.55 -18.27 -3.87
N ARG A 38 8.78 -18.80 -3.95
CA ARG A 38 9.24 -19.89 -3.09
C ARG A 38 9.09 -19.55 -1.61
N GLN A 39 9.60 -18.39 -1.20
CA GLN A 39 9.53 -17.96 0.18
C GLN A 39 8.10 -17.73 0.66
N PHE A 40 7.22 -17.21 -0.20
CA PHE A 40 5.79 -17.09 0.08
C PHE A 40 5.15 -18.45 0.34
N ILE A 41 5.35 -19.43 -0.56
CA ILE A 41 4.78 -20.79 -0.40
C ILE A 41 5.30 -21.45 0.89
N LEU A 42 6.59 -21.31 1.20
CA LEU A 42 7.18 -21.83 2.43
C LEU A 42 6.55 -21.21 3.68
N SER A 43 6.35 -19.89 3.68
CA SER A 43 5.81 -19.15 4.83
C SER A 43 4.32 -19.41 5.03
N GLU A 44 3.52 -19.28 3.97
CA GLU A 44 2.05 -19.31 4.04
C GLU A 44 1.49 -20.74 4.03
N GLU A 45 1.92 -21.56 3.06
CA GLU A 45 1.24 -22.82 2.76
C GLU A 45 1.94 -24.02 3.45
N VAL A 46 3.27 -24.01 3.55
CA VAL A 46 4.05 -25.03 4.28
C VAL A 46 4.13 -24.71 5.78
N GLY A 47 4.05 -23.43 6.17
CA GLY A 47 4.07 -22.98 7.56
C GLY A 47 5.47 -22.84 8.17
N ARG A 48 6.52 -22.69 7.34
CA ARG A 48 7.89 -22.40 7.79
C ARG A 48 8.07 -20.91 8.00
N ILE A 49 7.74 -20.45 9.20
CA ILE A 49 7.73 -19.02 9.54
C ILE A 49 9.03 -18.64 10.25
N PRO A 50 9.81 -17.69 9.72
CA PRO A 50 11.04 -17.21 10.39
C PRO A 50 10.76 -16.56 11.76
N HIS A 51 11.65 -16.74 12.73
CA HIS A 51 11.51 -16.20 14.09
C HIS A 51 12.23 -14.85 14.29
N GLU A 52 12.15 -13.95 13.31
CA GLU A 52 12.72 -12.60 13.41
C GLU A 52 11.62 -11.54 13.59
N ALA A 53 11.96 -10.47 14.32
CA ALA A 53 11.09 -9.31 14.51
C ALA A 53 11.12 -8.44 13.24
N PRO A 54 9.96 -8.03 12.68
CA PRO A 54 9.92 -7.25 11.45
C PRO A 54 10.69 -5.92 11.57
N ALA A 55 11.51 -5.61 10.58
CA ALA A 55 12.41 -4.46 10.61
C ALA A 55 11.66 -3.12 10.62
N HIS A 56 10.47 -3.05 9.98
CA HIS A 56 9.68 -1.81 9.92
C HIS A 56 9.34 -1.24 11.30
N ILE A 57 9.22 -2.08 12.34
CA ILE A 57 8.90 -1.63 13.70
C ILE A 57 9.99 -0.70 14.23
N LYS A 58 11.26 -1.09 14.06
CA LYS A 58 12.39 -0.23 14.46
C LYS A 58 12.50 0.98 13.54
N LEU A 59 12.29 0.79 12.24
CA LEU A 59 12.44 1.84 11.23
C LEU A 59 11.39 2.94 11.35
N MET A 60 10.12 2.61 11.56
CA MET A 60 9.03 3.58 11.68
C MET A 60 9.28 4.57 12.84
N GLN A 61 9.87 4.08 13.94
CA GLN A 61 10.25 4.93 15.07
C GLN A 61 11.57 5.66 14.82
N ARG A 62 12.59 5.00 14.22
CA ARG A 62 13.93 5.57 13.98
C ARG A 62 13.86 6.76 13.04
N LEU A 63 12.97 6.70 12.05
CA LEU A 63 12.73 7.75 11.08
C LEU A 63 11.74 8.82 11.58
N GLU A 64 11.23 8.69 12.80
CA GLU A 64 10.16 9.53 13.36
C GLU A 64 8.96 9.59 12.39
N LEU A 65 8.51 8.44 11.88
CA LEU A 65 7.31 8.33 11.06
C LEU A 65 6.10 8.03 11.93
N VAL A 66 6.17 6.94 12.68
CA VAL A 66 5.06 6.38 13.45
C VAL A 66 5.57 5.84 14.78
N ASP A 67 4.76 5.97 15.82
CA ASP A 67 5.03 5.37 17.13
C ASP A 67 3.76 4.80 17.78
N TYR A 68 3.97 4.00 18.81
CA TYR A 68 2.89 3.52 19.67
C TYR A 68 2.34 4.67 20.52
N GLU A 69 1.05 4.66 20.82
CA GLU A 69 0.38 5.59 21.74
C GLU A 69 -0.05 4.84 23.00
N PRO A 70 0.72 4.86 24.11
CA PRO A 70 0.37 4.14 25.34
C PRO A 70 -0.96 4.57 25.96
N ALA A 71 -1.44 5.78 25.68
CA ALA A 71 -2.74 6.25 26.14
C ALA A 71 -3.91 5.72 25.27
N SER A 72 -3.62 5.03 24.17
CA SER A 72 -4.60 4.46 23.25
C SER A 72 -4.58 2.93 23.29
N ASP A 73 -5.61 2.30 22.73
CA ASP A 73 -5.65 0.85 22.56
C ASP A 73 -4.57 0.35 21.57
N VAL A 74 -4.17 -0.91 21.70
CA VAL A 74 -3.13 -1.53 20.86
C VAL A 74 -3.48 -1.43 19.38
N GLY A 75 -2.51 -1.10 18.54
CA GLY A 75 -2.72 -0.96 17.09
C GLY A 75 -3.45 0.33 16.68
N HIS A 76 -3.64 1.28 17.60
CA HIS A 76 -3.98 2.67 17.29
C HIS A 76 -2.71 3.51 17.43
N MET A 77 -2.03 3.72 16.31
CA MET A 77 -0.71 4.35 16.29
C MET A 77 -0.82 5.88 16.22
N ARG A 78 0.22 6.58 16.70
CA ARG A 78 0.40 8.02 16.45
C ARG A 78 1.33 8.23 15.26
N PHE A 79 1.00 9.19 14.40
CA PHE A 79 1.82 9.56 13.25
C PHE A 79 2.47 10.91 13.52
N TYR A 80 3.80 10.96 13.42
CA TYR A 80 4.54 12.22 13.44
C TYR A 80 4.42 12.92 12.07
N PRO A 81 4.79 14.21 11.93
CA PRO A 81 4.59 14.95 10.69
C PRO A 81 5.17 14.27 9.44
N LYS A 82 6.34 13.60 9.56
CA LYS A 82 6.95 12.83 8.48
C LYS A 82 6.09 11.64 8.04
N GLY A 83 5.55 10.88 9.01
CA GLY A 83 4.68 9.74 8.74
C GLY A 83 3.31 10.14 8.24
N ALA A 84 2.73 11.22 8.78
CA ALA A 84 1.47 11.78 8.31
C ALA A 84 1.56 12.22 6.84
N LEU A 85 2.64 12.91 6.46
CA LEU A 85 2.90 13.26 5.07
C LEU A 85 3.02 12.03 4.16
N MET A 86 3.79 11.01 4.58
CA MET A 86 3.90 9.76 3.80
C MET A 86 2.54 9.07 3.64
N LYS A 87 1.75 9.00 4.71
CA LYS A 87 0.42 8.41 4.71
C LYS A 87 -0.50 9.15 3.73
N ASP A 88 -0.48 10.47 3.73
CA ASP A 88 -1.30 11.29 2.83
C ASP A 88 -0.86 11.16 1.36
N LEU A 89 0.44 11.08 1.09
CA LEU A 89 0.96 10.86 -0.27
C LEU A 89 0.50 9.51 -0.85
N ILE A 90 0.46 8.45 -0.03
CA ILE A 90 -0.04 7.15 -0.48
C ILE A 90 -1.57 7.19 -0.67
N GLN A 91 -2.30 7.88 0.22
CA GLN A 91 -3.75 8.11 0.08
C GLN A 91 -4.10 8.86 -1.21
N ASP A 92 -3.35 9.91 -1.53
CA ASP A 92 -3.53 10.65 -2.78
C ASP A 92 -3.29 9.74 -3.99
N TRP A 93 -2.30 8.84 -3.93
CA TRP A 93 -2.04 7.96 -5.06
C TRP A 93 -3.13 6.92 -5.28
N VAL A 94 -3.62 6.27 -4.22
CA VAL A 94 -4.73 5.31 -4.35
C VAL A 94 -5.99 6.02 -4.84
N LEU A 95 -6.22 7.27 -4.43
CA LEU A 95 -7.31 8.11 -4.91
C LEU A 95 -7.14 8.45 -6.39
N ASP A 96 -5.95 8.87 -6.83
CA ASP A 96 -5.65 9.16 -8.24
C ASP A 96 -5.91 7.93 -9.12
N VAL A 97 -5.53 6.73 -8.65
CA VAL A 97 -5.84 5.47 -9.35
C VAL A 97 -7.35 5.27 -9.46
N ALA A 98 -8.11 5.41 -8.36
CA ALA A 98 -9.56 5.27 -8.39
C ALA A 98 -10.24 6.29 -9.32
N LEU A 99 -9.83 7.55 -9.27
CA LEU A 99 -10.36 8.62 -10.13
C LEU A 99 -10.02 8.38 -11.60
N SER A 100 -8.81 7.87 -11.91
CA SER A 100 -8.43 7.52 -13.29
C SER A 100 -9.28 6.39 -13.88
N LEU A 101 -9.91 5.58 -13.02
CA LEU A 101 -10.88 4.55 -13.40
C LEU A 101 -12.31 5.09 -13.50
N GLY A 102 -12.53 6.38 -13.27
CA GLY A 102 -13.87 6.98 -13.25
C GLY A 102 -14.70 6.57 -12.04
N ALA A 103 -14.06 6.20 -10.92
CA ALA A 103 -14.76 5.88 -9.69
C ALA A 103 -15.38 7.14 -9.06
N MET A 104 -16.60 6.99 -8.54
CA MET A 104 -17.24 8.00 -7.72
C MET A 104 -16.75 7.85 -6.27
N VAL A 105 -16.25 8.94 -5.71
CA VAL A 105 -15.72 8.95 -4.34
C VAL A 105 -16.84 9.25 -3.37
N ILE A 106 -16.97 8.44 -2.33
CA ILE A 106 -17.96 8.59 -1.27
C ILE A 106 -17.28 8.66 0.10
N GLU A 107 -18.07 9.04 1.10
CA GLU A 107 -17.72 8.94 2.51
C GLU A 107 -18.93 8.37 3.25
N THR A 108 -18.70 7.37 4.10
CA THR A 108 -19.76 6.74 4.88
C THR A 108 -19.47 6.77 6.38
N PRO A 109 -20.49 6.67 7.26
CA PRO A 109 -20.30 6.69 8.71
C PRO A 109 -19.30 5.63 9.21
N THR A 110 -18.60 5.96 10.29
CA THR A 110 -17.65 5.03 10.94
C THR A 110 -18.34 4.08 11.94
N MET A 111 -19.47 4.50 12.52
CA MET A 111 -20.22 3.71 13.50
C MET A 111 -21.60 3.38 12.97
N TYR A 112 -22.04 2.14 13.21
CA TYR A 112 -23.36 1.68 12.85
C TYR A 112 -24.07 1.07 14.05
N ARG A 113 -25.40 1.13 14.02
CA ARG A 113 -26.28 0.47 14.96
C ARG A 113 -26.28 -1.04 14.72
N ALA A 114 -25.98 -1.83 15.75
CA ALA A 114 -25.93 -3.29 15.65
C ALA A 114 -27.33 -3.94 15.51
N ASP A 115 -28.40 -3.17 15.73
CA ASP A 115 -29.79 -3.61 15.59
C ASP A 115 -30.43 -3.32 14.23
N GLU A 116 -29.73 -2.61 13.34
CA GLU A 116 -30.18 -2.45 11.95
C GLU A 116 -30.06 -3.79 11.19
N PRO A 117 -31.14 -4.33 10.60
CA PRO A 117 -31.14 -5.70 10.07
C PRO A 117 -30.11 -5.97 8.96
N ASP A 118 -29.92 -5.02 8.06
CA ASP A 118 -28.96 -5.10 6.95
C ASP A 118 -27.51 -5.07 7.45
N ILE A 119 -27.23 -4.17 8.40
CA ILE A 119 -25.94 -4.10 9.08
C ILE A 119 -25.66 -5.37 9.87
N ARG A 120 -26.65 -5.89 10.63
CA ARG A 120 -26.50 -7.12 11.40
C ARG A 120 -26.23 -8.31 10.49
N ALA A 121 -27.01 -8.48 9.43
CA ALA A 121 -26.84 -9.59 8.48
C ALA A 121 -25.46 -9.59 7.82
N GLN A 122 -24.91 -8.40 7.55
CA GLN A 122 -23.54 -8.27 7.07
C GLN A 122 -22.54 -8.62 8.17
N ALA A 123 -22.67 -8.03 9.36
CA ALA A 123 -21.78 -8.27 10.50
C ALA A 123 -21.72 -9.76 10.92
N GLU A 124 -22.84 -10.48 10.93
CA GLU A 124 -22.91 -11.90 11.32
C GLU A 124 -22.17 -12.85 10.37
N ARG A 125 -21.99 -12.46 9.10
CA ARG A 125 -21.22 -13.25 8.11
C ARG A 125 -19.72 -13.16 8.33
N PHE A 126 -19.27 -12.10 8.98
CA PHE A 126 -17.88 -11.93 9.35
C PHE A 126 -17.68 -12.49 10.75
N ILE A 127 -16.83 -13.51 10.89
CA ILE A 127 -16.37 -14.00 12.21
C ILE A 127 -15.42 -12.94 12.77
N GLU A 128 -15.97 -11.82 13.22
CA GLU A 128 -15.18 -10.65 13.51
C GLU A 128 -15.19 -10.22 14.97
N LYS A 129 -14.01 -9.75 15.34
CA LYS A 129 -13.70 -9.15 16.63
C LYS A 129 -14.03 -7.67 16.44
N ASP A 130 -15.23 -7.22 16.75
CA ASP A 130 -15.65 -5.84 16.54
C ASP A 130 -15.53 -5.00 17.82
N TYR A 131 -15.29 -3.70 17.65
CA TYR A 131 -15.37 -2.75 18.76
C TYR A 131 -16.82 -2.35 18.97
N ARG A 132 -17.36 -2.66 20.15
CA ARG A 132 -18.74 -2.29 20.53
C ARG A 132 -18.75 -1.18 21.56
N LEU A 133 -19.69 -0.26 21.39
CA LEU A 133 -19.96 0.85 22.29
C LEU A 133 -21.45 0.86 22.63
N ARG A 134 -21.77 0.90 23.92
CA ARG A 134 -23.16 1.11 24.37
C ARG A 134 -23.39 2.59 24.63
N VAL A 135 -24.34 3.18 23.92
CA VAL A 135 -24.77 4.58 24.09
C VAL A 135 -26.27 4.57 24.37
N ASP A 136 -26.65 4.98 25.57
CA ASP A 136 -28.02 4.86 26.10
C ASP A 136 -28.54 3.41 25.96
N ASN A 137 -29.64 3.25 25.21
CA ASN A 137 -30.29 1.97 24.91
C ASN A 137 -29.86 1.40 23.55
N LYS A 138 -28.81 1.94 22.92
CA LYS A 138 -28.32 1.49 21.61
C LYS A 138 -26.95 0.85 21.75
N GLU A 139 -26.76 -0.24 21.00
CA GLU A 139 -25.46 -0.84 20.78
C GLU A 139 -24.95 -0.39 19.41
N LEU A 140 -23.79 0.27 19.41
CA LEU A 140 -23.07 0.69 18.22
C LEU A 140 -21.82 -0.18 18.07
N PHE A 141 -21.36 -0.35 16.84
CA PHE A 141 -20.02 -0.89 16.59
C PHE A 141 -19.26 -0.03 15.58
N LEU A 142 -17.93 -0.07 15.67
CA LEU A 142 -17.04 0.54 14.68
C LEU A 142 -16.94 -0.38 13.46
N ARG A 143 -17.12 0.16 12.26
CA ARG A 143 -17.00 -0.60 11.02
C ARG A 143 -15.62 -1.24 10.87
N PHE A 144 -15.58 -2.43 10.30
CA PHE A 144 -14.34 -3.14 9.96
C PHE A 144 -14.05 -3.19 8.45
N ALA A 145 -14.99 -2.73 7.64
CA ALA A 145 -14.93 -2.61 6.18
C ALA A 145 -15.83 -1.45 5.69
N GLY A 146 -15.57 -0.91 4.50
CA GLY A 146 -16.39 0.13 3.90
C GLY A 146 -17.79 -0.35 3.46
N ASP A 147 -17.94 -1.66 3.26
CA ASP A 147 -19.14 -2.28 2.67
C ASP A 147 -20.44 -1.95 3.42
N PHE A 148 -20.39 -1.72 4.74
CA PHE A 148 -21.57 -1.36 5.56
C PHE A 148 -22.31 -0.13 5.07
N GLY A 149 -21.57 0.96 4.83
CA GLY A 149 -22.15 2.21 4.37
C GLY A 149 -22.48 2.15 2.88
N LEU A 150 -21.54 1.59 2.10
CA LEU A 150 -21.67 1.48 0.67
C LEU A 150 -22.92 0.69 0.26
N PHE A 151 -23.12 -0.51 0.81
CA PHE A 151 -24.23 -1.37 0.39
C PHE A 151 -25.59 -0.73 0.70
N ARG A 152 -25.71 -0.02 1.83
CA ARG A 152 -26.92 0.76 2.14
C ARG A 152 -27.11 1.92 1.17
N MET A 153 -26.05 2.60 0.75
CA MET A 153 -26.12 3.66 -0.25
C MET A 153 -26.58 3.10 -1.60
N MET A 154 -25.97 1.99 -2.04
CA MET A 154 -26.23 1.37 -3.34
C MET A 154 -27.59 0.69 -3.41
N LYS A 155 -28.11 0.15 -2.31
CA LYS A 155 -29.49 -0.35 -2.21
C LYS A 155 -30.53 0.72 -2.54
N ASN A 156 -30.25 1.97 -2.21
CA ASN A 156 -31.15 3.10 -2.49
C ASN A 156 -30.84 3.79 -3.83
N ALA A 157 -29.72 3.44 -4.46
CA ALA A 157 -29.34 4.00 -5.75
C ALA A 157 -30.21 3.39 -6.86
N ARG A 158 -30.63 4.23 -7.80
CA ARG A 158 -31.30 3.76 -9.02
C ARG A 158 -30.27 3.63 -10.12
N MET A 159 -29.98 2.39 -10.53
CA MET A 159 -29.03 2.09 -11.59
C MET A 159 -29.74 1.57 -12.83
N SER A 160 -29.22 1.92 -14.01
CA SER A 160 -29.59 1.31 -15.29
C SER A 160 -28.42 0.52 -15.84
N VAL A 161 -28.69 -0.56 -16.59
CA VAL A 161 -27.67 -1.36 -17.28
C VAL A 161 -26.69 -0.52 -18.12
N ARG A 162 -27.14 0.62 -18.65
CA ARG A 162 -26.32 1.55 -19.45
C ARG A 162 -25.22 2.25 -18.66
N GLN A 163 -25.37 2.32 -17.34
CA GLN A 163 -24.40 2.95 -16.43
C GLN A 163 -23.35 1.95 -15.92
N LEU A 164 -23.57 0.65 -16.09
CA LEU A 164 -22.67 -0.38 -15.57
C LEU A 164 -21.42 -0.53 -16.47
N PRO A 165 -20.21 -0.63 -15.89
CA PRO A 165 -19.97 -0.87 -14.48
C PRO A 165 -19.93 0.45 -13.69
N VAL A 166 -20.65 0.50 -12.57
CA VAL A 166 -20.57 1.61 -11.62
C VAL A 166 -19.44 1.32 -10.65
N ARG A 167 -18.50 2.26 -10.52
CA ARG A 167 -17.34 2.13 -9.62
C ARG A 167 -17.47 3.12 -8.46
N ILE A 168 -17.40 2.63 -7.23
CA ILE A 168 -17.47 3.44 -6.01
C ILE A 168 -16.18 3.26 -5.22
N PHE A 169 -15.63 4.35 -4.71
CA PHE A 169 -14.39 4.36 -3.95
C PHE A 169 -14.57 5.10 -2.62
N GLU A 170 -14.04 4.53 -1.53
CA GLU A 170 -13.96 5.18 -0.23
C GLU A 170 -12.57 4.97 0.39
N ILE A 171 -11.98 6.03 0.95
CA ILE A 171 -10.88 5.89 1.91
C ILE A 171 -11.51 5.70 3.29
N ALA A 172 -11.69 4.45 3.70
CA ALA A 172 -12.46 4.08 4.87
C ALA A 172 -11.58 3.79 6.10
N PRO A 173 -11.63 4.63 7.15
CA PRO A 173 -11.15 4.22 8.47
C PRO A 173 -11.90 2.98 8.98
N SER A 174 -11.16 1.93 9.29
CA SER A 174 -11.69 0.61 9.64
C SER A 174 -11.03 0.06 10.90
N TYR A 175 -11.80 -0.74 11.64
CA TYR A 175 -11.46 -1.18 12.98
C TYR A 175 -11.67 -2.68 13.13
N ARG A 176 -10.64 -3.42 13.56
CA ARG A 176 -10.72 -4.86 13.85
C ARG A 176 -10.08 -5.10 15.21
N LEU A 177 -10.82 -5.67 16.16
CA LEU A 177 -10.39 -5.95 17.53
C LEU A 177 -9.46 -7.18 17.60
N GLU A 178 -8.35 -7.12 16.86
CA GLU A 178 -7.32 -8.16 16.84
C GLU A 178 -6.76 -8.41 18.23
N THR A 179 -6.35 -9.63 18.58
CA THR A 179 -5.71 -9.86 19.89
C THR A 179 -4.39 -9.10 19.96
N ARG A 180 -3.94 -8.76 21.18
CA ARG A 180 -2.66 -8.04 21.38
C ARG A 180 -1.46 -8.77 20.74
N ARG A 181 -1.51 -10.11 20.66
CA ARG A 181 -0.47 -10.95 20.04
C ARG A 181 -0.49 -10.90 18.51
N GLU A 182 -1.65 -10.62 17.91
CA GLU A 182 -1.79 -10.49 16.46
C GLU A 182 -1.37 -9.12 15.96
N CYS A 183 -1.46 -8.07 16.78
CA CYS A 183 -1.01 -6.73 16.41
C CYS A 183 0.52 -6.69 16.24
N VAL A 184 0.98 -6.26 15.07
CA VAL A 184 2.41 -6.18 14.72
C VAL A 184 2.65 -4.90 13.93
N GLY A 185 3.18 -3.87 14.60
CA GLY A 185 3.57 -2.61 13.98
C GLY A 185 2.52 -2.06 13.02
N LEU A 186 2.96 -1.72 11.79
CA LEU A 186 2.08 -1.27 10.71
C LEU A 186 1.47 -2.41 9.89
N ARG A 187 1.99 -3.64 10.05
CA ARG A 187 1.56 -4.82 9.28
C ARG A 187 0.16 -5.29 9.66
N ARG A 188 -0.15 -5.30 10.96
CA ARG A 188 -1.46 -5.70 11.49
C ARG A 188 -1.81 -4.85 12.69
N MET A 189 -2.89 -4.08 12.56
CA MET A 189 -3.32 -3.07 13.50
C MET A 189 -4.80 -3.24 13.83
N ARG A 190 -5.26 -2.60 14.91
CA ARG A 190 -6.68 -2.57 15.24
C ARG A 190 -7.43 -1.42 14.58
N LYS A 191 -6.76 -0.29 14.31
CA LYS A 191 -7.29 0.83 13.51
C LYS A 191 -6.40 1.01 12.30
N PHE A 192 -6.97 0.97 11.10
CA PHE A 192 -6.25 1.16 9.84
C PHE A 192 -7.11 1.93 8.85
N THR A 193 -6.50 2.39 7.77
CA THR A 193 -7.18 3.14 6.70
C THR A 193 -7.24 2.26 5.48
N MET A 194 -8.43 1.81 5.11
CA MET A 194 -8.67 0.92 3.99
C MET A 194 -9.21 1.71 2.79
N PRO A 195 -8.45 1.86 1.70
CA PRO A 195 -9.02 2.29 0.43
C PRO A 195 -9.81 1.12 -0.15
N ASP A 196 -11.13 1.25 -0.26
CA ASP A 196 -12.00 0.23 -0.83
C ASP A 196 -12.58 0.74 -2.15
N LEU A 197 -12.50 -0.09 -3.20
CA LEU A 197 -13.08 0.15 -4.51
C LEU A 197 -13.98 -1.01 -4.89
N HIS A 198 -15.26 -0.71 -5.11
CA HIS A 198 -16.28 -1.68 -5.51
C HIS A 198 -16.80 -1.37 -6.91
N CYS A 199 -16.81 -2.36 -7.78
CA CYS A 199 -17.45 -2.28 -9.09
C CYS A 199 -18.74 -3.08 -9.10
N PHE A 200 -19.86 -2.45 -9.47
CA PHE A 200 -21.14 -3.09 -9.70
C PHE A 200 -21.26 -3.36 -11.19
N CYS A 201 -21.25 -4.64 -11.57
CA CYS A 201 -21.22 -5.13 -12.94
C CYS A 201 -22.56 -5.79 -13.30
N ARG A 202 -22.96 -5.73 -14.58
CA ARG A 202 -24.21 -6.33 -15.07
C ARG A 202 -24.15 -7.86 -15.16
N ASP A 203 -22.97 -8.40 -15.39
CA ASP A 203 -22.73 -9.83 -15.63
C ASP A 203 -21.29 -10.22 -15.28
N LEU A 204 -21.02 -11.53 -15.30
CA LEU A 204 -19.71 -12.10 -14.97
C LEU A 204 -18.61 -11.67 -15.98
N GLU A 205 -18.94 -11.48 -17.25
CA GLU A 205 -17.96 -11.04 -18.26
C GLU A 205 -17.46 -9.62 -17.96
N GLN A 206 -18.37 -8.70 -17.65
CA GLN A 206 -18.01 -7.35 -17.21
C GLN A 206 -17.22 -7.38 -15.89
N ALA A 207 -17.60 -8.25 -14.94
CA ALA A 207 -16.86 -8.42 -13.69
C ALA A 207 -15.43 -8.95 -13.91
N LYS A 208 -15.23 -9.93 -14.81
CA LYS A 208 -13.89 -10.40 -15.21
C LYS A 208 -13.06 -9.27 -15.84
N GLY A 209 -13.69 -8.41 -16.64
CA GLY A 209 -13.07 -7.20 -17.19
C GLY A 209 -12.57 -6.23 -16.12
N GLU A 210 -13.42 -5.90 -15.15
CA GLU A 210 -13.07 -5.05 -14.00
C GLU A 210 -12.00 -5.69 -13.11
N PHE A 211 -12.12 -6.99 -12.84
CA PHE A 211 -11.15 -7.74 -12.05
C PHE A 211 -9.76 -7.64 -12.65
N ARG A 212 -9.62 -7.95 -13.94
CA ARG A 212 -8.35 -7.85 -14.67
C ARG A 212 -7.80 -6.41 -14.64
N LEU A 213 -8.65 -5.42 -14.90
CA LEU A 213 -8.25 -4.01 -14.89
C LEU A 213 -7.68 -3.61 -13.52
N LEU A 214 -8.40 -3.92 -12.44
CA LEU A 214 -7.99 -3.59 -11.07
C LEU A 214 -6.70 -4.32 -10.68
N THR A 215 -6.57 -5.62 -11.00
CA THR A 215 -5.34 -6.38 -10.78
C THR A 215 -4.13 -5.70 -11.44
N LEU A 216 -4.23 -5.31 -12.71
CA LEU A 216 -3.12 -4.65 -13.41
C LEU A 216 -2.82 -3.25 -12.83
N ARG A 217 -3.85 -2.48 -12.48
CA ARG A 217 -3.66 -1.15 -11.84
C ARG A 217 -3.03 -1.25 -10.46
N TYR A 218 -3.37 -2.25 -9.67
CA TYR A 218 -2.75 -2.46 -8.37
C TYR A 218 -1.30 -2.93 -8.50
N ALA A 219 -0.97 -3.74 -9.52
CA ALA A 219 0.42 -4.07 -9.84
C ALA A 219 1.24 -2.81 -10.20
N GLU A 220 0.70 -1.90 -11.02
CA GLU A 220 1.33 -0.62 -11.36
C GLU A 220 1.54 0.28 -10.13
N LEU A 221 0.54 0.32 -9.23
CA LEU A 221 0.60 1.06 -7.97
C LEU A 221 1.72 0.50 -7.07
N LEU A 222 1.77 -0.81 -6.87
CA LEU A 222 2.83 -1.43 -6.06
C LEU A 222 4.22 -1.16 -6.66
N LYS A 223 4.36 -1.28 -7.98
CA LYS A 223 5.63 -1.01 -8.67
C LYS A 223 6.14 0.41 -8.44
N GLY A 224 5.30 1.44 -8.53
CA GLY A 224 5.77 2.81 -8.28
C GLY A 224 5.91 3.18 -6.79
N LEU A 225 5.44 2.33 -5.86
CA LEU A 225 5.86 2.37 -4.45
C LEU A 225 7.26 1.76 -4.28
N GLY A 226 7.84 1.21 -5.35
CA GLY A 226 9.11 0.47 -5.32
C GLY A 226 8.93 -0.93 -4.74
N LEU A 227 7.72 -1.47 -4.72
CA LEU A 227 7.42 -2.75 -4.12
C LEU A 227 7.36 -3.83 -5.19
N ASP A 228 8.00 -4.95 -4.88
CA ASP A 228 7.83 -6.19 -5.62
C ASP A 228 6.91 -7.15 -4.85
N PHE A 229 6.23 -8.06 -5.56
CA PHE A 229 5.17 -8.89 -4.99
C PHE A 229 5.12 -10.29 -5.59
N VAL A 230 4.51 -11.20 -4.84
CA VAL A 230 4.02 -12.50 -5.31
C VAL A 230 2.54 -12.38 -5.62
N HIS A 231 2.13 -12.99 -6.73
CA HIS A 231 0.74 -13.00 -7.15
C HIS A 231 0.12 -14.38 -6.89
N ALA A 232 -1.05 -14.40 -6.25
CA ALA A 232 -1.75 -15.64 -5.93
C ALA A 232 -3.26 -15.52 -6.19
N TYR A 233 -3.83 -16.60 -6.73
CA TYR A 233 -5.25 -16.81 -6.81
C TYR A 233 -5.71 -17.82 -5.75
N ARG A 234 -6.86 -17.55 -5.16
CA ARG A 234 -7.68 -18.55 -4.46
C ARG A 234 -9.00 -18.63 -5.20
N ALA A 235 -9.35 -19.82 -5.69
CA ALA A 235 -10.52 -20.00 -6.54
C ALA A 235 -11.25 -21.30 -6.24
N GLU A 236 -12.56 -21.31 -6.45
CA GLU A 236 -13.31 -22.56 -6.56
C GLU A 236 -12.82 -23.35 -7.77
N ARG A 237 -12.61 -24.66 -7.60
CA ARG A 237 -12.11 -25.53 -8.67
C ARG A 237 -12.99 -25.48 -9.93
N ALA A 238 -14.31 -25.56 -9.77
CA ALA A 238 -15.24 -25.53 -10.90
C ALA A 238 -15.14 -24.22 -11.68
N PHE A 239 -15.09 -23.08 -10.98
CA PHE A 239 -14.93 -21.76 -11.59
C PHE A 239 -13.59 -21.62 -12.33
N TYR A 240 -12.51 -22.16 -11.76
CA TYR A 240 -11.20 -22.16 -12.40
C TYR A 240 -11.20 -22.95 -13.71
N GLU A 241 -11.72 -24.19 -13.70
CA GLU A 241 -11.72 -25.04 -14.89
C GLU A 241 -12.62 -24.47 -16.00
N GLU A 242 -13.76 -23.85 -15.66
CA GLU A 242 -14.65 -23.18 -16.62
C GLU A 242 -14.02 -21.92 -17.24
N HIS A 243 -13.21 -21.18 -16.48
CA HIS A 243 -12.66 -19.89 -16.90
C HIS A 243 -11.13 -19.86 -16.98
N LYS A 244 -10.52 -21.01 -17.20
CA LYS A 244 -9.07 -21.22 -17.14
C LYS A 244 -8.25 -20.25 -17.98
N GLU A 245 -8.69 -19.96 -19.20
CA GLU A 245 -8.03 -19.02 -20.12
C GLU A 245 -7.94 -17.60 -19.53
N PHE A 246 -8.93 -17.19 -18.74
CA PHE A 246 -8.92 -15.89 -18.07
C PHE A 246 -7.80 -15.80 -17.02
N PHE A 247 -7.63 -16.84 -16.19
CA PHE A 247 -6.57 -16.89 -15.18
C PHE A 247 -5.19 -16.81 -15.82
N ILE A 248 -4.97 -17.59 -16.88
CA ILE A 248 -3.72 -17.63 -17.63
C ILE A 248 -3.45 -16.26 -18.26
N LYS A 249 -4.45 -15.65 -18.91
CA LYS A 249 -4.31 -14.33 -19.54
C LYS A 249 -3.85 -13.27 -18.54
N VAL A 250 -4.50 -13.18 -17.38
CA VAL A 250 -4.15 -12.17 -16.37
C VAL A 250 -2.76 -12.43 -15.77
N ALA A 251 -2.39 -13.69 -15.52
CA ALA A 251 -1.05 -14.05 -15.05
C ALA A 251 0.06 -13.67 -16.05
N VAL A 252 -0.16 -13.93 -17.35
CA VAL A 252 0.76 -13.55 -18.43
C VAL A 252 0.90 -12.04 -18.55
N GLU A 253 -0.20 -11.29 -18.47
CA GLU A 253 -0.18 -9.83 -18.55
C GLU A 253 0.51 -9.17 -17.35
N LEU A 254 0.43 -9.79 -16.16
CA LEU A 254 1.23 -9.40 -15.01
C LEU A 254 2.72 -9.69 -15.20
N GLY A 255 3.06 -10.65 -16.06
CA GLY A 255 4.43 -11.06 -16.34
C GLY A 255 5.13 -11.73 -15.16
N LYS A 256 4.37 -12.38 -14.27
CA LYS A 256 4.89 -13.03 -13.06
C LYS A 256 4.31 -14.43 -12.86
N PRO A 257 5.09 -15.37 -12.29
CA PRO A 257 4.55 -16.65 -11.90
C PRO A 257 3.45 -16.45 -10.84
N THR A 258 2.34 -17.15 -11.01
CA THR A 258 1.13 -16.98 -10.21
C THR A 258 0.76 -18.31 -9.57
N MET A 259 0.73 -18.36 -8.24
CA MET A 259 0.19 -19.52 -7.52
C MET A 259 -1.33 -19.54 -7.63
N VAL A 260 -1.92 -20.72 -7.82
CA VAL A 260 -3.36 -20.94 -7.82
C VAL A 260 -3.68 -21.99 -6.76
N GLN A 261 -4.43 -21.60 -5.73
CA GLN A 261 -5.01 -22.52 -4.76
C GLN A 261 -6.45 -22.82 -5.17
N LEU A 262 -6.72 -24.09 -5.51
CA LEU A 262 -8.02 -24.59 -5.93
C LEU A 262 -8.74 -25.24 -4.76
N LEU A 263 -9.85 -24.62 -4.36
CA LEU A 263 -10.71 -25.11 -3.29
C LEU A 263 -11.74 -26.10 -3.87
N PRO A 264 -11.96 -27.26 -3.22
CA PRO A 264 -12.88 -28.28 -3.73
C PRO A 264 -14.34 -27.82 -3.67
N GLU A 265 -14.70 -27.00 -2.68
CA GLU A 265 -16.01 -26.39 -2.52
C GLU A 265 -15.84 -24.91 -2.15
N ARG A 266 -16.83 -24.10 -2.50
CA ARG A 266 -16.88 -22.68 -2.15
C ARG A 266 -17.09 -22.52 -0.63
N LYS A 267 -16.04 -22.11 0.08
CA LYS A 267 -16.08 -21.86 1.54
C LYS A 267 -16.38 -20.40 1.91
N HIS A 268 -16.34 -19.50 0.95
CA HIS A 268 -16.50 -18.05 1.13
C HIS A 268 -17.48 -17.49 0.09
N TYR A 269 -17.98 -16.26 0.31
CA TYR A 269 -18.95 -15.60 -0.58
C TYR A 269 -18.40 -15.25 -1.98
N TRP A 270 -17.09 -15.38 -2.21
CA TRP A 270 -16.44 -15.09 -3.48
C TRP A 270 -16.15 -16.36 -4.30
N ALA A 271 -16.26 -16.25 -5.62
CA ALA A 271 -15.90 -17.33 -6.56
C ALA A 271 -14.39 -17.34 -6.89
N LEU A 272 -13.80 -16.14 -6.92
CA LEU A 272 -12.40 -15.90 -7.23
C LEU A 272 -11.86 -14.77 -6.36
N LYS A 273 -10.71 -15.00 -5.72
CA LYS A 273 -9.93 -13.99 -5.02
C LYS A 273 -8.51 -13.91 -5.59
N ASN A 274 -8.13 -12.69 -5.96
CA ASN A 274 -6.78 -12.25 -6.26
C ASN A 274 -6.10 -11.73 -4.99
N GLU A 275 -4.83 -12.08 -4.80
CA GLU A 275 -4.01 -11.57 -3.71
C GLU A 275 -2.62 -11.15 -4.22
N PHE A 276 -2.21 -9.95 -3.84
CA PHE A 276 -0.82 -9.52 -3.92
C PHE A 276 -0.18 -9.74 -2.57
N GLN A 277 0.75 -10.68 -2.50
CA GLN A 277 1.45 -11.08 -1.30
C GLN A 277 2.83 -10.42 -1.28
N TYR A 278 3.22 -9.87 -0.14
CA TYR A 278 4.54 -9.26 0.04
C TYR A 278 5.33 -10.05 1.07
N VAL A 279 6.55 -10.44 0.71
CA VAL A 279 7.52 -11.10 1.61
C VAL A 279 8.37 -10.02 2.27
N ASP A 280 8.37 -9.94 3.60
CA ASP A 280 9.13 -8.96 4.38
C ASP A 280 10.63 -9.31 4.50
N SER A 281 11.43 -8.42 5.09
CA SER A 281 12.89 -8.60 5.21
C SER A 281 13.31 -9.79 6.09
N ALA A 282 12.37 -10.31 6.89
CA ALA A 282 12.53 -11.50 7.70
C ALA A 282 12.06 -12.77 7.00
N GLY A 283 11.43 -12.68 5.82
CA GLY A 283 10.89 -13.82 5.06
C GLY A 283 9.46 -14.22 5.45
N LYS A 284 8.72 -13.41 6.20
CA LYS A 284 7.28 -13.61 6.43
C LYS A 284 6.48 -12.92 5.36
N ASN A 285 5.36 -13.50 4.95
CA ASN A 285 4.45 -12.83 4.02
C ASN A 285 3.31 -12.10 4.73
N PHE A 286 2.75 -11.11 4.03
CA PHE A 286 1.43 -10.57 4.33
C PHE A 286 0.77 -10.05 3.06
N GLN A 287 -0.56 -10.11 3.04
CA GLN A 287 -1.35 -9.63 1.91
C GLN A 287 -1.38 -8.10 1.87
N LEU A 288 -0.98 -7.52 0.74
CA LEU A 288 -1.11 -6.11 0.43
C LEU A 288 -2.49 -5.82 -0.17
N SER A 289 -2.75 -6.34 -1.36
CA SER A 289 -3.92 -5.99 -2.18
C SER A 289 -4.83 -7.19 -2.42
N THR A 290 -6.09 -6.91 -2.74
CA THR A 290 -7.06 -7.92 -3.14
C THR A 290 -8.02 -7.42 -4.21
N VAL A 291 -8.45 -8.34 -5.07
CA VAL A 291 -9.59 -8.17 -5.98
C VAL A 291 -10.41 -9.45 -5.91
N GLN A 292 -11.72 -9.35 -5.73
CA GLN A 292 -12.61 -10.49 -5.46
C GLN A 292 -13.87 -10.37 -6.30
N ILE A 293 -14.30 -11.46 -6.92
CA ILE A 293 -15.60 -11.52 -7.61
C ILE A 293 -16.61 -12.18 -6.68
N ASP A 294 -17.61 -11.41 -6.30
CA ASP A 294 -18.79 -11.83 -5.55
C ASP A 294 -19.98 -11.94 -6.50
N VAL A 295 -20.57 -13.15 -6.56
CA VAL A 295 -21.71 -13.49 -7.41
C VAL A 295 -23.00 -13.75 -6.62
N GLU A 296 -22.96 -13.68 -5.29
CA GLU A 296 -24.08 -14.10 -4.42
C GLU A 296 -24.78 -12.91 -3.74
N ASP A 297 -24.11 -11.79 -3.56
CA ASP A 297 -24.50 -10.84 -2.52
C ASP A 297 -25.38 -9.66 -2.97
N SER A 298 -25.36 -9.26 -4.24
CA SER A 298 -26.05 -8.02 -4.66
C SER A 298 -27.57 -8.06 -4.43
N GLU A 299 -28.27 -9.10 -4.91
CA GLU A 299 -29.72 -9.26 -4.75
C GLU A 299 -30.10 -9.41 -3.29
N ARG A 300 -29.24 -10.09 -2.52
CA ARG A 300 -29.43 -10.31 -1.08
C ARG A 300 -29.44 -9.01 -0.30
N TYR A 301 -28.61 -8.05 -0.69
CA TYR A 301 -28.59 -6.71 -0.09
C TYR A 301 -29.57 -5.73 -0.75
N GLY A 302 -30.33 -6.18 -1.76
CA GLY A 302 -31.28 -5.36 -2.51
C GLY A 302 -30.59 -4.35 -3.44
N ILE A 303 -29.38 -4.66 -3.91
CA ILE A 303 -28.63 -3.85 -4.86
C ILE A 303 -28.94 -4.36 -6.27
N THR A 304 -29.76 -3.61 -7.00
CA THR A 304 -30.26 -3.99 -8.32
C THR A 304 -30.04 -2.89 -9.36
N TYR A 305 -30.17 -3.25 -10.63
CA TYR A 305 -30.25 -2.31 -11.75
C TYR A 305 -31.44 -2.64 -12.64
N THR A 306 -31.95 -1.63 -13.36
CA THR A 306 -32.96 -1.79 -14.40
C THR A 306 -32.31 -2.16 -15.74
N ASP A 307 -32.67 -3.33 -16.27
CA ASP A 307 -32.18 -3.83 -17.56
C ASP A 307 -32.93 -3.21 -18.76
N VAL A 308 -32.49 -3.52 -19.98
CA VAL A 308 -33.06 -2.97 -21.23
C VAL A 308 -34.55 -3.28 -21.42
N ASP A 309 -35.03 -4.38 -20.84
CA ASP A 309 -36.43 -4.82 -20.89
C ASP A 309 -37.28 -4.22 -19.75
N GLY A 310 -36.68 -3.42 -18.87
CA GLY A 310 -37.31 -2.84 -17.70
C GLY A 310 -37.35 -3.75 -16.47
N SER A 311 -36.82 -4.98 -16.54
CA SER A 311 -36.69 -5.87 -15.39
C SER A 311 -35.61 -5.38 -14.42
N GLU A 312 -35.79 -5.66 -13.12
CA GLU A 312 -34.76 -5.44 -12.11
C GLU A 312 -33.90 -6.70 -11.96
N LYS A 313 -32.58 -6.55 -12.01
CA LYS A 313 -31.60 -7.64 -11.88
C LYS A 313 -30.53 -7.30 -10.85
N GLY A 314 -29.99 -8.31 -10.17
CA GLY A 314 -28.80 -8.16 -9.33
C GLY A 314 -27.53 -7.83 -10.12
N CYS A 315 -26.55 -7.27 -9.44
CA CYS A 315 -25.21 -7.05 -9.98
C CYS A 315 -24.25 -8.21 -9.65
N VAL A 316 -23.19 -8.37 -10.42
CA VAL A 316 -21.97 -9.04 -9.94
C VAL A 316 -21.09 -7.96 -9.31
N ILE A 317 -20.62 -8.17 -8.08
CA ILE A 317 -19.82 -7.16 -7.36
C ILE A 317 -18.35 -7.56 -7.41
N VAL A 318 -17.49 -6.67 -7.89
CA VAL A 318 -16.03 -6.80 -7.75
C VAL A 318 -15.59 -5.98 -6.55
N HIS A 319 -15.23 -6.66 -5.47
CA HIS A 319 -14.68 -6.04 -4.26
C HIS A 319 -13.18 -5.93 -4.39
N SER A 320 -12.61 -4.77 -4.10
CA SER A 320 -11.17 -4.62 -4.24
C SER A 320 -10.58 -3.60 -3.29
N SER A 321 -9.32 -3.80 -2.94
CA SER A 321 -8.53 -2.82 -2.20
C SER A 321 -7.06 -2.94 -2.63
N PRO A 322 -6.37 -1.82 -2.90
CA PRO A 322 -4.92 -1.82 -3.09
C PRO A 322 -4.15 -2.14 -1.78
N GLY A 323 -4.86 -2.24 -0.65
CA GLY A 323 -4.32 -2.50 0.66
C GLY A 323 -4.44 -1.32 1.59
N SER A 324 -4.52 -1.58 2.90
CA SER A 324 -4.55 -0.51 3.88
C SER A 324 -3.29 0.34 3.76
N ILE A 325 -3.44 1.66 3.87
CA ILE A 325 -2.34 2.63 3.70
C ILE A 325 -1.15 2.28 4.59
N GLU A 326 -1.42 1.85 5.82
CA GLU A 326 -0.37 1.50 6.78
C GLU A 326 0.38 0.21 6.41
N ARG A 327 -0.28 -0.77 5.77
CA ARG A 327 0.42 -1.94 5.21
C ARG A 327 1.30 -1.57 4.03
N LEU A 328 0.87 -0.63 3.18
CA LEU A 328 1.71 -0.12 2.10
C LEU A 328 2.94 0.60 2.66
N MET A 329 2.78 1.41 3.71
CA MET A 329 3.91 2.01 4.44
C MET A 329 4.83 0.94 5.06
N CYS A 330 4.24 -0.11 5.65
CA CYS A 330 5.00 -1.25 6.18
C CYS A 330 5.90 -1.86 5.09
N ALA A 331 5.34 -2.17 3.92
CA ALA A 331 6.09 -2.77 2.83
C ALA A 331 7.20 -1.86 2.32
N VAL A 332 6.97 -0.55 2.20
CA VAL A 332 8.02 0.41 1.80
C VAL A 332 9.19 0.42 2.78
N LEU A 333 8.91 0.32 4.10
CA LEU A 333 9.96 0.24 5.12
C LEU A 333 10.69 -1.10 5.12
N GLU A 334 9.98 -2.21 4.91
CA GLU A 334 10.59 -3.53 4.78
C GLU A 334 11.47 -3.62 3.52
N GLU A 335 11.09 -2.97 2.43
CA GLU A 335 11.91 -2.93 1.20
C GLU A 335 13.22 -2.17 1.42
N ALA A 336 13.16 -1.04 2.13
CA ALA A 336 14.36 -0.34 2.57
C ALA A 336 15.22 -1.22 3.50
N ALA A 337 14.60 -2.03 4.37
CA ALA A 337 15.31 -2.97 5.24
C ALA A 337 16.00 -4.10 4.45
N LYS A 338 15.36 -4.64 3.40
CA LYS A 338 15.98 -5.62 2.50
C LYS A 338 17.22 -5.03 1.83
N ALA A 339 17.14 -3.80 1.34
CA ALA A 339 18.30 -3.11 0.76
C ALA A 339 19.46 -3.01 1.76
N MET A 340 19.20 -2.72 3.04
CA MET A 340 20.23 -2.73 4.09
C MET A 340 20.82 -4.12 4.33
N LYS A 341 19.97 -5.16 4.37
CA LYS A 341 20.39 -6.54 4.59
C LYS A 341 21.26 -7.07 3.44
N ALA A 342 21.01 -6.58 2.22
CA ALA A 342 21.83 -6.84 1.04
C ALA A 342 23.12 -6.00 0.97
N GLY A 343 23.44 -5.21 2.01
CA GLY A 343 24.64 -4.34 2.04
C GLY A 343 24.49 -3.02 1.27
N GLY A 344 23.30 -2.71 0.79
CA GLY A 344 22.98 -1.45 0.11
C GLY A 344 22.55 -0.33 1.07
N LEU A 345 22.30 0.85 0.49
CA LEU A 345 21.76 2.00 1.22
C LEU A 345 20.23 1.97 1.21
N ALA A 346 19.59 1.85 2.38
CA ALA A 346 18.15 2.05 2.49
C ALA A 346 17.72 3.42 2.00
N MET A 347 16.65 3.50 1.23
CA MET A 347 16.01 4.77 0.88
C MET A 347 14.52 4.58 0.72
N LEU A 348 13.77 5.67 0.91
CA LEU A 348 12.40 5.75 0.46
C LEU A 348 12.39 6.21 -1.01
N PRO A 349 11.38 5.84 -1.82
CA PRO A 349 11.15 6.50 -3.09
C PRO A 349 11.13 8.02 -2.90
N THR A 350 11.82 8.78 -3.78
CA THR A 350 11.99 10.24 -3.60
C THR A 350 10.65 10.96 -3.42
N TRP A 351 9.61 10.54 -4.13
CA TRP A 351 8.28 11.14 -4.00
C TRP A 351 7.59 10.86 -2.65
N LEU A 352 8.00 9.83 -1.90
CA LEU A 352 7.55 9.54 -0.52
C LEU A 352 8.44 10.15 0.57
N SER A 353 9.69 10.51 0.25
CA SER A 353 10.63 11.04 1.24
C SER A 353 10.12 12.33 1.88
N PRO A 354 10.02 12.42 3.23
CA PRO A 354 9.54 13.63 3.89
C PRO A 354 10.39 14.87 3.55
N THR A 355 11.71 14.68 3.45
CA THR A 355 12.65 15.63 2.86
C THR A 355 13.27 14.99 1.63
N GLN A 356 13.16 15.65 0.48
CA GLN A 356 13.74 15.22 -0.80
C GLN A 356 15.13 15.79 -1.01
N VAL A 357 15.30 17.06 -0.65
CA VAL A 357 16.57 17.79 -0.75
C VAL A 357 16.91 18.42 0.59
N ARG A 358 18.13 18.22 1.09
CA ARG A 358 18.66 18.95 2.25
C ARG A 358 19.89 19.74 1.87
N LEU A 359 19.90 21.03 2.16
CA LEU A 359 21.08 21.88 2.01
C LEU A 359 21.82 22.06 3.34
N ILE A 360 23.14 21.96 3.28
CA ILE A 360 24.06 22.09 4.41
C ILE A 360 25.02 23.24 4.09
N PRO A 361 24.85 24.42 4.70
CA PRO A 361 25.84 25.49 4.60
C PRO A 361 27.09 25.13 5.41
N ILE A 362 28.28 25.31 4.83
CA ILE A 362 29.55 25.03 5.55
C ILE A 362 29.92 26.12 6.59
N ALA A 363 29.27 27.29 6.51
CA ALA A 363 29.45 28.41 7.44
C ALA A 363 28.19 29.30 7.44
N ASP A 364 27.98 30.07 8.50
CA ASP A 364 26.79 30.90 8.69
C ASP A 364 26.58 31.91 7.55
N ARG A 365 27.67 32.44 6.96
CA ARG A 365 27.60 33.34 5.80
C ARG A 365 26.97 32.73 4.54
N HIS A 366 26.88 31.40 4.45
CA HIS A 366 26.27 30.69 3.33
C HIS A 366 24.77 30.39 3.55
N LEU A 367 24.23 30.69 4.74
CA LEU A 367 22.86 30.36 5.11
C LEU A 367 21.84 31.06 4.20
N ASP A 368 22.04 32.34 3.90
CA ASP A 368 21.09 33.10 3.06
C ASP A 368 20.99 32.52 1.66
N TYR A 369 22.11 32.11 1.07
CA TYR A 369 22.11 31.42 -0.22
C TYR A 369 21.39 30.06 -0.12
N ALA A 370 21.68 29.25 0.90
CA ALA A 370 21.00 27.96 1.09
C ALA A 370 19.48 28.14 1.24
N LEU A 371 19.03 29.16 2.00
CA LEU A 371 17.61 29.48 2.15
C LEU A 371 16.98 29.96 0.84
N LYS A 372 17.69 30.76 0.05
CA LYS A 372 17.24 31.18 -1.28
C LYS A 372 17.01 29.96 -2.18
N VAL A 373 18.00 29.06 -2.28
CA VAL A 373 17.89 27.84 -3.10
C VAL A 373 16.76 26.94 -2.63
N VAL A 374 16.61 26.73 -1.31
CA VAL A 374 15.47 25.96 -0.78
C VAL A 374 14.14 26.64 -1.09
N GLY A 375 14.06 27.97 -1.03
CA GLY A 375 12.86 28.72 -1.45
C GLY A 375 12.48 28.46 -2.90
N GLU A 376 13.46 28.45 -3.81
CA GLU A 376 13.24 28.13 -5.24
C GLU A 376 12.75 26.68 -5.44
N LEU A 377 13.34 25.71 -4.72
CA LEU A 377 12.93 24.31 -4.79
C LEU A 377 11.52 24.10 -4.20
N VAL A 378 11.21 24.73 -3.07
CA VAL A 378 9.90 24.66 -2.42
C VAL A 378 8.83 25.32 -3.30
N ALA A 379 9.11 26.46 -3.94
CA ALA A 379 8.20 27.09 -4.89
C ALA A 379 7.93 26.21 -6.11
N ALA A 380 8.91 25.39 -6.51
CA ALA A 380 8.74 24.36 -7.54
C ALA A 380 8.00 23.11 -7.03
N GLY A 381 7.61 23.07 -5.75
CA GLY A 381 6.90 22.00 -5.05
C GLY A 381 7.80 20.81 -4.63
N ILE A 382 9.10 21.02 -4.50
CA ILE A 382 10.05 20.03 -3.97
C ILE A 382 10.14 20.23 -2.46
N ARG A 383 10.08 19.14 -1.69
CA ARG A 383 10.24 19.19 -0.24
C ARG A 383 11.72 19.34 0.12
N ALA A 384 12.15 20.58 0.29
CA ALA A 384 13.54 20.93 0.59
C ALA A 384 13.69 21.60 1.96
N ASP A 385 14.82 21.36 2.63
CA ASP A 385 15.15 21.95 3.93
C ASP A 385 16.62 22.36 4.07
N VAL A 386 16.92 23.16 5.10
CA VAL A 386 18.29 23.61 5.43
C VAL A 386 18.68 23.13 6.82
N ASP A 387 19.84 22.49 6.92
CA ASP A 387 20.45 22.15 8.22
C ASP A 387 21.27 23.32 8.78
N ASP A 388 20.57 24.23 9.44
CA ASP A 388 21.09 25.44 10.07
C ASP A 388 21.54 25.23 11.53
N ARG A 389 21.57 23.98 12.02
CA ARG A 389 21.97 23.66 13.39
C ARG A 389 23.46 23.90 13.61
N LYS A 390 23.89 24.17 14.84
CA LYS A 390 25.30 24.41 15.19
C LYS A 390 26.09 23.11 15.40
N HIS A 391 26.27 22.35 14.33
CA HIS A 391 27.08 21.11 14.30
C HIS A 391 28.09 21.13 13.15
N THR A 392 29.09 20.25 13.22
CA THR A 392 30.09 20.10 12.14
C THR A 392 29.42 19.61 10.84
N MET A 393 30.02 19.95 9.69
CA MET A 393 29.52 19.55 8.38
C MET A 393 29.38 18.02 8.27
N ASP A 394 30.40 17.27 8.69
CA ASP A 394 30.37 15.81 8.67
C ASP A 394 29.24 15.23 9.52
N TRP A 395 28.97 15.84 10.67
CA TRP A 395 27.84 15.43 11.51
C TRP A 395 26.51 15.66 10.79
N LYS A 396 26.33 16.82 10.15
CA LYS A 396 25.10 17.15 9.40
C LYS A 396 24.89 16.22 8.21
N VAL A 397 25.95 15.92 7.46
CA VAL A 397 25.91 14.98 6.32
C VAL A 397 25.55 13.57 6.81
N ARG A 398 26.15 13.10 7.89
CA ARG A 398 25.79 11.81 8.50
C ARG A 398 24.33 11.80 8.98
N ALA A 399 23.86 12.86 9.64
CA ALA A 399 22.48 12.97 10.09
C ALA A 399 21.49 12.93 8.92
N ALA A 400 21.76 13.65 7.83
CA ALA A 400 20.97 13.59 6.59
C ALA A 400 20.98 12.17 5.97
N GLY A 401 22.13 11.51 5.99
CA GLY A 401 22.27 10.11 5.56
C GLY A 401 21.47 9.14 6.42
N MET A 402 21.40 9.35 7.74
CA MET A 402 20.58 8.55 8.66
C MET A 402 19.08 8.77 8.46
N GLU A 403 18.65 9.97 8.10
CA GLU A 403 17.26 10.28 7.71
C GLU A 403 16.91 9.82 6.28
N TRP A 404 17.88 9.24 5.55
CA TRP A 404 17.72 8.75 4.17
C TRP A 404 17.29 9.84 3.19
N VAL A 405 17.76 11.08 3.38
CA VAL A 405 17.50 12.17 2.43
C VAL A 405 18.06 11.80 1.05
N PRO A 406 17.24 11.80 -0.03
CA PRO A 406 17.69 11.39 -1.36
C PRO A 406 18.81 12.27 -1.94
N TYR A 407 18.72 13.59 -1.73
CA TYR A 407 19.68 14.58 -2.22
C TYR A 407 20.21 15.43 -1.08
N VAL A 408 21.51 15.33 -0.80
CA VAL A 408 22.18 16.14 0.22
C VAL A 408 23.16 17.10 -0.45
N GLY A 409 22.80 18.38 -0.49
CA GLY A 409 23.60 19.45 -1.08
C GLY A 409 24.46 20.16 -0.04
N VAL A 410 25.73 20.42 -0.36
CA VAL A 410 26.64 21.24 0.45
C VAL A 410 26.87 22.57 -0.28
N VAL A 411 26.83 23.66 0.49
CA VAL A 411 27.02 25.03 -0.02
C VAL A 411 28.22 25.67 0.69
N GLY A 412 29.24 26.04 -0.09
CA GLY A 412 30.38 26.86 0.32
C GLY A 412 30.62 28.07 -0.56
N ASP A 413 31.77 28.74 -0.37
CA ASP A 413 32.11 29.98 -1.08
C ASP A 413 32.16 29.79 -2.61
N ARG A 414 32.54 28.60 -3.09
CA ARG A 414 32.51 28.29 -4.54
C ARG A 414 31.08 28.19 -5.04
N GLU A 415 30.24 27.39 -4.38
CA GLU A 415 28.84 27.19 -4.78
C GLU A 415 28.04 28.49 -4.78
N VAL A 416 28.30 29.38 -3.81
CA VAL A 416 27.70 30.72 -3.75
C VAL A 416 28.12 31.60 -4.92
N ARG A 417 29.41 31.60 -5.29
CA ARG A 417 29.94 32.39 -6.42
C ARG A 417 29.45 31.88 -7.77
N GLU A 418 29.36 30.56 -7.93
CA GLU A 418 29.01 29.91 -9.20
C GLU A 418 27.50 29.69 -9.38
N GLY A 419 26.68 29.92 -8.35
CA GLY A 419 25.24 29.65 -8.41
C GLY A 419 24.90 28.16 -8.45
N GLY A 420 25.72 27.33 -7.80
CA GLY A 420 25.61 25.87 -7.80
C GLY A 420 25.41 25.26 -6.42
N VAL A 421 25.48 23.93 -6.36
CA VAL A 421 25.45 23.08 -5.16
C VAL A 421 26.27 21.80 -5.42
N MET A 422 27.03 21.34 -4.42
CA MET A 422 27.68 20.03 -4.47
C MET A 422 26.74 18.98 -3.86
N VAL A 423 26.17 18.11 -4.69
CA VAL A 423 25.09 17.21 -4.29
C VAL A 423 25.57 15.77 -4.17
N THR A 424 25.31 15.14 -3.03
CA THR A 424 25.41 13.69 -2.88
C THR A 424 24.07 13.06 -3.25
N VAL A 425 24.07 12.16 -4.23
CA VAL A 425 22.86 11.48 -4.73
C VAL A 425 22.81 10.07 -4.11
N ARG A 426 21.86 9.86 -3.20
CA ARG A 426 21.78 8.62 -2.40
C ARG A 426 21.57 7.37 -3.25
N SER A 427 20.68 7.42 -4.24
CA SER A 427 20.36 6.28 -5.12
C SER A 427 21.53 5.78 -5.97
N LYS A 428 22.57 6.61 -6.16
CA LYS A 428 23.79 6.28 -6.89
C LYS A 428 24.98 5.99 -5.99
N SER A 429 24.82 6.13 -4.67
CA SER A 429 25.88 5.96 -3.68
C SER A 429 25.94 4.52 -3.18
N LYS A 430 27.10 4.11 -2.67
CA LYS A 430 27.27 2.90 -1.84
C LYS A 430 27.65 3.32 -0.41
N PRO A 431 27.59 2.42 0.59
CA PRO A 431 27.87 2.77 1.99
C PRO A 431 29.15 3.60 2.22
N ASP A 432 30.24 3.26 1.53
CA ASP A 432 31.54 3.94 1.67
C ASP A 432 31.96 4.73 0.41
N GLU A 433 31.09 4.80 -0.60
CA GLU A 433 31.37 5.47 -1.88
C GLU A 433 30.23 6.46 -2.21
N PRO A 434 30.25 7.69 -1.64
CA PRO A 434 29.23 8.69 -1.93
C PRO A 434 29.37 9.21 -3.36
N HIS A 435 28.26 9.17 -4.12
CA HIS A 435 28.22 9.72 -5.48
C HIS A 435 27.93 11.21 -5.43
N LYS A 436 28.99 12.02 -5.59
CA LYS A 436 28.94 13.48 -5.54
C LYS A 436 28.96 14.08 -6.94
N VAL A 437 28.06 15.02 -7.21
CA VAL A 437 27.95 15.72 -8.49
C VAL A 437 27.75 17.21 -8.22
N SER A 438 28.52 18.05 -8.90
CA SER A 438 28.26 19.49 -8.92
C SER A 438 27.08 19.77 -9.84
N MET A 439 26.07 20.47 -9.34
CA MET A 439 24.87 20.82 -10.11
C MET A 439 24.59 22.31 -9.97
N THR A 440 24.09 22.93 -11.03
CA THR A 440 23.35 24.18 -10.92
C THR A 440 22.04 23.95 -10.16
N VAL A 441 21.46 25.02 -9.60
CA VAL A 441 20.15 24.93 -8.92
C VAL A 441 19.07 24.40 -9.86
N GLU A 442 19.10 24.82 -11.13
CA GLU A 442 18.15 24.38 -12.15
C GLU A 442 18.28 22.89 -12.47
N GLU A 443 19.52 22.38 -12.58
CA GLU A 443 19.77 20.95 -12.82
C GLU A 443 19.29 20.09 -11.67
N LEU A 444 19.54 20.51 -10.41
CA LEU A 444 19.03 19.81 -9.24
C LEU A 444 17.50 19.80 -9.25
N LYS A 445 16.86 20.96 -9.45
CA LYS A 445 15.40 21.06 -9.54
C LYS A 445 14.82 20.12 -10.60
N ARG A 446 15.35 20.15 -11.82
CA ARG A 446 14.92 19.28 -12.93
C ARG A 446 15.12 17.80 -12.63
N THR A 447 16.25 17.44 -12.00
CA THR A 447 16.55 16.06 -11.62
C THR A 447 15.52 15.52 -10.63
N VAL A 448 15.22 16.29 -9.58
CA VAL A 448 14.23 15.89 -8.58
C VAL A 448 12.84 15.83 -9.20
N LEU A 449 12.42 16.85 -9.96
CA LEU A 449 11.09 16.88 -10.58
C LEU A 449 10.82 15.67 -11.49
N ARG A 450 11.85 15.16 -12.19
CA ARG A 450 11.73 13.94 -13.00
C ARG A 450 11.38 12.72 -12.14
N GLU A 451 11.93 12.60 -10.94
CA GLU A 451 11.58 11.51 -10.01
C GLU A 451 10.20 11.67 -9.36
N LEU A 452 9.58 12.86 -9.49
CA LEU A 452 8.23 13.15 -9.01
C LEU A 452 7.16 13.04 -10.10
N GLU A 453 7.56 12.77 -11.34
CA GLU A 453 6.65 12.74 -12.49
C GLU A 453 5.60 11.63 -12.33
N GLY A 454 4.33 11.99 -12.52
CA GLY A 454 3.21 11.06 -12.38
C GLY A 454 3.00 10.53 -10.94
N LYS A 455 3.54 11.23 -9.92
CA LYS A 455 3.36 10.90 -8.50
C LYS A 455 2.65 12.03 -7.75
N PRO A 456 1.89 11.72 -6.68
CA PRO A 456 1.31 12.73 -5.83
C PRO A 456 2.34 13.65 -5.20
N ARG A 457 1.92 14.90 -4.96
CA ARG A 457 2.78 15.95 -4.44
C ARG A 457 2.06 16.72 -3.35
N ARG A 458 2.71 16.77 -2.19
CA ARG A 458 2.31 17.61 -1.06
C ARG A 458 3.48 18.46 -0.57
N PRO A 459 3.21 19.67 -0.03
CA PRO A 459 4.22 20.46 0.66
C PRO A 459 4.75 19.73 1.90
N SER A 460 5.89 20.16 2.41
CA SER A 460 6.46 19.63 3.66
C SER A 460 5.54 19.92 4.84
N TYR A 461 5.33 18.94 5.71
CA TYR A 461 4.69 19.13 7.03
C TYR A 461 5.68 19.56 8.11
N LEU A 462 6.92 19.87 7.72
CA LEU A 462 8.01 20.29 8.60
C LEU A 462 8.48 21.72 8.24
N PRO A 463 8.89 22.53 9.23
CA PRO A 463 9.58 23.79 8.99
C PRO A 463 10.81 23.62 8.09
N VAL A 464 11.11 24.62 7.26
CA VAL A 464 12.28 24.61 6.35
C VAL A 464 13.61 24.53 7.11
N ARG A 465 13.72 25.18 8.27
CA ARG A 465 14.94 25.17 9.09
C ARG A 465 14.90 24.01 10.07
N LEU A 466 15.96 23.22 10.14
CA LEU A 466 16.05 22.09 11.06
C LEU A 466 16.16 22.53 12.52
N SER A 467 16.75 23.70 12.81
CA SER A 467 16.80 24.27 14.15
C SER A 467 15.42 24.55 14.75
N MET A 468 14.38 24.65 13.92
CA MET A 468 12.99 24.90 14.31
C MET A 468 12.18 23.61 14.53
N ARG A 469 12.81 22.44 14.37
CA ARG A 469 12.14 21.14 14.49
C ARG A 469 12.41 20.54 15.87
N PRO A 470 11.39 20.23 16.68
CA PRO A 470 11.60 19.39 17.84
C PRO A 470 12.01 17.98 17.38
N SER A 471 12.74 17.26 18.22
CA SER A 471 12.81 15.81 18.08
C SER A 471 11.61 15.20 18.79
N PHE A 472 10.95 14.26 18.10
CA PHE A 472 9.82 13.53 18.67
C PHE A 472 10.28 12.27 19.42
N ARG A 473 11.56 11.92 19.29
CA ARG A 473 12.14 10.73 19.93
C ARG A 473 13.46 11.09 20.59
N GLY A 474 13.45 11.12 21.92
CA GLY A 474 14.62 11.28 22.80
C GLY A 474 14.94 10.00 23.53
#